data_AF-A0A1E4RT59-F1
#
_entry.id   AF-A0A1E4RT59-F1
#
_cell.length_a   1.000
_cell.length_b   1.000
_cell.length_c   1.000
_cell.angle_alpha   90.00
_cell.angle_beta   90.00
_cell.angle_gamma   90.00
#
_symmetry.space_group_name_H-M   'P 1'
#
loop_
_entity.id
_entity.type
_entity.pdbx_description
1 polymer ?
#
loop_
_entity_poly.entity_id
_entity_poly.type
_entity_poly.pdbx_seq_one_letter_code
_entity_poly.pdbx_strand_id
1 'polypeptide(L)'
;MIAVLGDFYVPPKMFKASMKIWHKLILRRIGNFFINTYGIIKYKRETDLNLKFNDWKEIGMEKFVQTNKVFSAACNKPVNQRSSFIKSQLDNIAGDLVIQNLIKRAASFPSNTKIDWELLSVETNPKIVTFICLPDANDLATYVQFTMNVTTKQKVTLTDANKKVTTKETTASENLVYTMDPFADELVFVGTVFESSFEKGIQPELNRNNPKIMSQFQRACADIYRSAPAIEGK
;
A
#
# COMPACT_ATOMS: atom_id res chain seq x y z
N MET A 1 1.87 -16.59 -3.61
CA MET A 1 2.37 -15.44 -2.83
C MET A 1 2.06 -14.17 -3.60
N ILE A 2 1.12 -13.37 -3.09
CA ILE A 2 0.72 -12.10 -3.71
C ILE A 2 1.49 -10.96 -3.01
N ALA A 3 2.19 -10.14 -3.77
CA ALA A 3 3.05 -9.06 -3.26
C ALA A 3 3.01 -7.83 -4.19
N VAL A 4 3.62 -6.72 -3.77
CA VAL A 4 3.82 -5.54 -4.64
C VAL A 4 4.81 -5.90 -5.75
N LEU A 5 4.34 -6.00 -6.99
CA LEU A 5 5.14 -6.51 -8.11
C LEU A 5 6.02 -5.45 -8.80
N GLY A 6 5.90 -4.20 -8.36
CA GLY A 6 6.73 -3.12 -8.84
C GLY A 6 6.52 -1.84 -8.05
N ASP A 7 7.52 -0.98 -8.05
CA ASP A 7 7.38 0.41 -7.62
C ASP A 7 6.64 1.16 -8.73
N PHE A 8 5.36 0.87 -8.83
CA PHE A 8 4.55 1.40 -9.90
C PHE A 8 4.32 2.89 -9.63
N TYR A 9 4.95 3.67 -10.49
CA TYR A 9 5.09 5.10 -10.51
C TYR A 9 3.91 5.89 -9.92
N VAL A 10 4.06 6.40 -8.69
CA VAL A 10 3.22 7.48 -8.19
C VAL A 10 3.95 8.81 -8.44
N PRO A 11 3.49 9.63 -9.41
CA PRO A 11 4.16 10.88 -9.73
C PRO A 11 4.10 11.86 -8.54
N PRO A 12 5.22 12.47 -8.15
CA PRO A 12 5.24 13.39 -7.03
C PRO A 12 4.42 14.64 -7.36
N LYS A 13 3.88 15.31 -6.33
CA LYS A 13 3.06 16.52 -6.52
C LYS A 13 3.86 17.60 -7.27
N MET A 14 3.31 18.12 -8.36
CA MET A 14 4.03 19.06 -9.24
C MET A 14 4.49 20.32 -8.51
N PHE A 15 3.66 20.85 -7.62
CA PHE A 15 3.95 22.06 -6.85
C PHE A 15 5.02 21.88 -5.76
N LYS A 16 5.47 20.65 -5.49
CA LYS A 16 6.62 20.38 -4.61
C LYS A 16 7.94 20.35 -5.37
N ALA A 17 7.92 20.37 -6.71
CA ALA A 17 9.09 20.29 -7.55
C ALA A 17 9.54 21.68 -8.02
N SER A 18 10.84 21.84 -8.24
CA SER A 18 11.37 22.99 -8.97
C SER A 18 10.78 23.06 -10.39
N MET A 19 10.40 24.26 -10.83
CA MET A 19 9.85 24.53 -12.17
C MET A 19 10.74 23.96 -13.29
N LYS A 20 12.06 23.89 -13.08
CA LYS A 20 13.02 23.34 -14.05
C LYS A 20 12.74 21.87 -14.42
N ILE A 21 12.13 21.09 -13.53
CA ILE A 21 11.88 19.64 -13.70
C ILE A 21 10.44 19.36 -14.16
N TRP A 22 9.57 20.37 -14.23
CA TRP A 22 8.15 20.19 -14.53
C TRP A 22 7.87 19.49 -15.86
N HIS A 23 8.63 19.82 -16.91
CA HIS A 23 8.49 19.16 -18.21
C HIS A 23 8.68 17.63 -18.10
N LYS A 24 9.67 17.17 -17.32
CA LYS A 24 9.88 15.74 -17.06
C LYS A 24 8.68 15.17 -16.30
N LEU A 25 8.20 15.85 -15.27
CA LEU A 25 7.05 15.37 -14.47
C LEU A 25 5.76 15.26 -15.29
N ILE A 26 5.53 16.20 -16.20
CA ILE A 26 4.36 16.18 -17.11
C ILE A 26 4.46 14.98 -18.04
N LEU A 27 5.60 14.78 -18.72
CA LEU A 27 5.81 13.63 -19.60
C LEU A 27 5.61 12.30 -18.86
N ARG A 28 6.06 12.21 -17.61
CA ARG A 28 5.86 11.01 -16.79
C ARG A 28 4.41 10.79 -16.41
N ARG A 29 3.65 11.85 -16.09
CA ARG A 29 2.20 11.77 -15.82
C ARG A 29 1.43 11.31 -17.06
N ILE A 30 1.80 11.81 -18.24
CA ILE A 30 1.26 11.37 -19.53
C ILE A 30 1.59 9.89 -19.77
N GLY A 31 2.83 9.47 -19.54
CA GLY A 31 3.22 8.06 -19.63
C GLY A 31 2.40 7.15 -18.71
N ASN A 32 2.20 7.57 -17.45
CA ASN A 32 1.37 6.83 -16.50
C ASN A 32 -0.10 6.75 -16.96
N PHE A 33 -0.62 7.83 -17.55
CA PHE A 33 -1.96 7.83 -18.13
C PHE A 33 -2.09 6.79 -19.25
N PHE A 34 -1.11 6.68 -20.15
CA PHE A 34 -1.11 5.66 -21.19
C PHE A 34 -1.01 4.24 -20.63
N ILE A 35 -0.14 4.00 -19.64
CA ILE A 35 0.01 2.69 -18.98
C ILE A 35 -1.31 2.27 -18.32
N ASN A 36 -1.93 3.16 -17.56
CA ASN A 36 -3.22 2.89 -16.92
C ASN A 36 -4.33 2.64 -17.94
N THR A 37 -4.38 3.45 -19.01
CA THR A 37 -5.37 3.30 -20.08
C THR A 37 -5.20 1.94 -20.76
N TYR A 38 -3.97 1.55 -21.07
CA TYR A 38 -3.67 0.22 -21.61
C TYR A 38 -4.08 -0.89 -20.65
N GLY A 39 -3.78 -0.76 -19.35
CA GLY A 39 -4.18 -1.73 -18.33
C GLY A 39 -5.70 -1.90 -18.25
N ILE A 40 -6.46 -0.81 -18.33
CA ILE A 40 -7.92 -0.83 -18.33
C ILE A 40 -8.48 -1.48 -19.61
N ILE A 41 -7.90 -1.18 -20.76
CA ILE A 41 -8.31 -1.78 -22.04
C ILE A 41 -8.01 -3.29 -22.02
N LYS A 42 -6.82 -3.69 -21.57
CA LYS A 42 -6.42 -5.11 -21.42
C LYS A 42 -7.41 -5.84 -20.50
N TYR A 43 -7.71 -5.26 -19.34
CA TYR A 43 -8.69 -5.78 -18.38
C TYR A 43 -10.05 -6.04 -19.03
N LYS A 44 -10.63 -5.02 -19.66
CA LYS A 44 -11.96 -5.13 -20.28
C LYS A 44 -11.98 -6.18 -21.39
N ARG A 45 -10.94 -6.20 -22.23
CA ARG A 45 -10.84 -7.13 -23.35
C ARG A 45 -10.70 -8.59 -22.92
N GLU A 46 -9.98 -8.84 -21.84
CA GLU A 46 -9.62 -10.21 -21.42
C GLU A 46 -10.56 -10.79 -20.36
N THR A 47 -11.17 -9.96 -19.52
CA THR A 47 -12.10 -10.42 -18.48
C THR A 47 -13.57 -10.30 -18.88
N ASP A 48 -13.91 -9.42 -19.83
CA ASP A 48 -15.29 -9.03 -20.17
C ASP A 48 -16.11 -8.53 -18.96
N LEU A 49 -15.43 -8.10 -17.89
CA LEU A 49 -16.05 -7.60 -16.67
C LEU A 49 -16.14 -6.08 -16.63
N ASN A 50 -17.13 -5.58 -15.90
CA ASN A 50 -17.31 -4.16 -15.65
C ASN A 50 -16.30 -3.62 -14.62
N LEU A 51 -15.81 -2.41 -14.85
CA LEU A 51 -14.93 -1.71 -13.90
C LEU A 51 -15.75 -1.20 -12.71
N LYS A 52 -15.50 -1.74 -11.52
CA LYS A 52 -16.17 -1.34 -10.27
C LYS A 52 -15.27 -0.49 -9.38
N PHE A 53 -14.73 0.60 -9.93
CA PHE A 53 -13.74 1.42 -9.20
C PHE A 53 -14.24 1.97 -7.86
N ASN A 54 -15.54 2.25 -7.71
CA ASN A 54 -16.08 2.75 -6.45
C ASN A 54 -16.06 1.66 -5.38
N ASP A 55 -16.58 0.49 -5.70
CA ASP A 55 -16.62 -0.67 -4.82
C ASP A 55 -15.19 -1.07 -4.41
N TRP A 56 -14.24 -1.09 -5.35
CA TRP A 56 -12.83 -1.39 -5.04
C TRP A 56 -12.19 -0.38 -4.09
N LYS A 57 -12.56 0.90 -4.17
CA LYS A 57 -12.07 1.92 -3.25
C LYS A 57 -12.66 1.73 -1.85
N GLU A 58 -13.95 1.41 -1.76
CA GLU A 58 -14.64 1.19 -0.49
C GLU A 58 -14.08 -0.05 0.22
N ILE A 59 -14.08 -1.20 -0.45
CA ILE A 59 -13.51 -2.46 0.06
C ILE A 59 -12.02 -2.26 0.40
N GLY A 60 -11.27 -1.55 -0.45
CA GLY A 60 -9.87 -1.24 -0.18
C GLY A 60 -9.67 -0.46 1.12
N MET A 61 -10.50 0.56 1.35
CA MET A 61 -10.47 1.34 2.59
C MET A 61 -10.85 0.51 3.82
N GLU A 62 -11.86 -0.35 3.71
CA GLU A 62 -12.24 -1.27 4.78
C GLU A 62 -11.07 -2.19 5.17
N LYS A 63 -10.41 -2.81 4.18
CA LYS A 63 -9.26 -3.69 4.41
C LYS A 63 -8.08 -2.94 5.04
N PHE A 64 -7.85 -1.69 4.66
CA PHE A 64 -6.83 -0.84 5.27
C PHE A 64 -7.14 -0.52 6.74
N VAL A 65 -8.39 -0.12 7.03
CA VAL A 65 -8.85 0.17 8.40
C VAL A 65 -8.76 -1.08 9.27
N GLN A 66 -9.22 -2.22 8.76
CA GLN A 66 -9.18 -3.49 9.46
C GLN A 66 -7.74 -3.93 9.73
N THR A 67 -6.84 -3.78 8.77
CA THR A 67 -5.41 -4.10 8.93
C THR A 67 -4.80 -3.31 10.10
N ASN A 68 -5.04 -2.00 10.17
CA ASN A 68 -4.52 -1.16 11.26
C ASN A 68 -5.16 -1.49 12.61
N LYS A 69 -6.49 -1.70 12.66
CA LYS A 69 -7.21 -2.08 13.89
C LYS A 69 -6.75 -3.43 14.44
N VAL A 70 -6.56 -4.42 13.57
CA VAL A 70 -6.06 -5.74 13.98
C VAL A 70 -4.63 -5.62 14.48
N PHE A 71 -3.79 -4.82 13.84
CA PHE A 71 -2.42 -4.60 14.29
C PHE A 71 -2.37 -3.95 15.68
N SER A 72 -3.14 -2.87 15.93
CA SER A 72 -3.20 -2.23 17.25
C SER A 72 -3.73 -3.19 18.32
N ALA A 73 -4.79 -3.93 18.02
CA ALA A 73 -5.34 -4.95 18.90
C ALA A 73 -4.35 -6.09 19.17
N ALA A 74 -3.55 -6.50 18.18
CA ALA A 74 -2.52 -7.51 18.34
C ALA A 74 -1.39 -7.04 19.27
N CYS A 75 -0.94 -5.79 19.14
CA CYS A 75 0.07 -5.21 20.02
C CYS A 75 -0.36 -5.20 21.49
N ASN A 76 -1.67 -5.08 21.74
CA ASN A 76 -2.25 -5.14 23.09
C ASN A 76 -2.38 -6.56 23.67
N LYS A 77 -2.17 -7.61 22.86
CA LYS A 77 -2.20 -9.00 23.31
C LYS A 77 -0.84 -9.46 23.84
N PRO A 78 -0.81 -10.55 24.65
CA PRO A 78 0.44 -11.19 25.05
C PRO A 78 1.30 -11.57 23.85
N VAL A 79 2.62 -11.41 23.96
CA VAL A 79 3.60 -11.63 22.86
C VAL A 79 3.38 -12.96 22.13
N ASN A 80 3.14 -14.03 22.88
CA ASN A 80 2.96 -15.39 22.36
C ASN A 80 1.69 -15.56 21.49
N GLN A 81 0.69 -14.69 21.66
CA GLN A 81 -0.59 -14.75 20.94
C GLN A 81 -0.68 -13.73 19.79
N ARG A 82 0.29 -12.81 19.67
CA ARG A 82 0.25 -11.74 18.65
C ARG A 82 0.27 -12.33 17.23
N SER A 83 1.13 -13.33 17.01
CA SER A 83 1.34 -13.94 15.69
C SER A 83 0.11 -14.70 15.19
N SER A 84 -0.47 -15.56 16.03
CA SER A 84 -1.67 -16.33 15.69
C SER A 84 -2.88 -15.43 15.48
N PHE A 85 -3.04 -14.40 16.32
CA PHE A 85 -4.13 -13.43 16.19
C PHE A 85 -4.05 -12.68 14.84
N ILE A 86 -2.89 -12.09 14.50
CA ILE A 86 -2.71 -11.38 13.23
C ILE A 86 -3.00 -12.29 12.04
N LYS A 87 -2.47 -13.52 12.03
CA LYS A 87 -2.73 -14.48 10.94
C LYS A 87 -4.22 -14.79 10.80
N SER A 88 -4.89 -15.10 11.90
CA SER A 88 -6.31 -15.49 11.88
C SER A 88 -7.25 -14.36 11.43
N GLN A 89 -6.90 -13.12 11.76
CA GLN A 89 -7.77 -11.97 11.52
C GLN A 89 -7.49 -11.27 10.19
N LEU A 90 -6.30 -11.43 9.62
CA LEU A 90 -5.90 -10.82 8.34
C LEU A 90 -5.84 -11.81 7.18
N ASP A 91 -6.20 -13.06 7.40
CA ASP A 91 -6.34 -14.05 6.33
C ASP A 91 -7.35 -13.54 5.29
N ASN A 92 -6.97 -13.56 4.01
CA ASN A 92 -7.74 -12.99 2.88
C ASN A 92 -7.98 -11.46 2.93
N ILE A 93 -7.35 -10.74 3.86
CA ILE A 93 -7.43 -9.27 3.97
C ILE A 93 -6.15 -8.63 3.47
N ALA A 94 -5.02 -9.13 3.96
CA ALA A 94 -3.70 -8.63 3.65
C ALA A 94 -2.84 -9.73 3.04
N GLY A 95 -1.89 -9.35 2.19
CA GLY A 95 -0.96 -10.29 1.57
C GLY A 95 0.00 -10.89 2.59
N ASP A 96 0.49 -12.10 2.32
CA ASP A 96 1.37 -12.85 3.23
C ASP A 96 2.55 -12.03 3.76
N LEU A 97 3.18 -11.22 2.91
CA LEU A 97 4.33 -10.39 3.30
C LEU A 97 3.93 -9.27 4.27
N VAL A 98 2.75 -8.69 4.11
CA VAL A 98 2.22 -7.67 5.03
C VAL A 98 1.99 -8.32 6.38
N ILE A 99 1.30 -9.46 6.40
CA ILE A 99 1.05 -10.26 7.61
C ILE A 99 2.37 -10.58 8.32
N GLN A 100 3.38 -11.07 7.60
CA GLN A 100 4.69 -11.40 8.16
C GLN A 100 5.40 -10.18 8.77
N ASN A 101 5.37 -9.02 8.12
CA ASN A 101 5.97 -7.80 8.64
C ASN A 101 5.21 -7.24 9.85
N LEU A 102 3.87 -7.30 9.85
CA LEU A 102 3.06 -6.92 11.00
C LEU A 102 3.36 -7.81 12.21
N ILE A 103 3.53 -9.13 12.01
CA ILE A 103 3.94 -10.05 13.09
C ILE A 103 5.30 -9.66 13.65
N LYS A 104 6.30 -9.37 12.79
CA LYS A 104 7.63 -8.96 13.24
C LYS A 104 7.58 -7.65 14.05
N ARG A 105 6.82 -6.67 13.57
CA ARG A 105 6.63 -5.39 14.29
C ARG A 105 5.89 -5.57 15.60
N ALA A 106 4.82 -6.34 15.60
CA ALA A 106 4.05 -6.64 16.80
C ALA A 106 4.92 -7.41 17.82
N ALA A 107 5.84 -8.27 17.40
CA ALA A 107 6.78 -8.93 18.30
C ALA A 107 7.75 -7.95 18.96
N SER A 108 8.22 -6.93 18.22
CA SER A 108 9.09 -5.86 18.75
C SER A 108 8.37 -4.81 19.60
N PHE A 109 7.03 -4.83 19.65
CA PHE A 109 6.25 -3.83 20.36
C PHE A 109 6.34 -4.03 21.89
N PRO A 110 6.60 -2.98 22.69
CA PRO A 110 6.72 -3.09 24.15
C PRO A 110 5.49 -3.74 24.79
N SER A 111 5.69 -4.70 25.70
CA SER A 111 4.58 -5.39 26.40
C SER A 111 3.83 -4.50 27.39
N ASN A 112 4.50 -3.42 27.83
CA ASN A 112 4.04 -2.54 28.90
C ASN A 112 3.31 -1.29 28.38
N THR A 113 3.13 -1.20 27.06
CA THR A 113 2.43 -0.10 26.40
C THR A 113 1.23 -0.67 25.66
N LYS A 114 0.08 0.01 25.76
CA LYS A 114 -1.09 -0.25 24.93
C LYS A 114 -1.17 0.76 23.81
N ILE A 115 -1.56 0.32 22.64
CA ILE A 115 -1.77 1.15 21.46
C ILE A 115 -3.22 1.04 21.01
N ASP A 116 -3.84 2.18 20.76
CA ASP A 116 -5.12 2.28 20.10
C ASP A 116 -4.95 3.10 18.82
N TRP A 117 -5.60 2.67 17.75
CA TRP A 117 -5.55 3.33 16.44
C TRP A 117 -6.98 3.58 15.96
N GLU A 118 -7.23 4.81 15.56
CA GLU A 118 -8.53 5.28 15.12
C GLU A 118 -8.37 6.08 13.81
N LEU A 119 -9.21 5.77 12.83
CA LEU A 119 -9.38 6.59 11.62
C LEU A 119 -10.41 7.67 11.94
N LEU A 120 -10.00 8.94 11.99
CA LEU A 120 -10.90 10.07 12.29
C LEU A 120 -11.70 10.51 11.07
N SER A 121 -11.02 10.71 9.94
CA SER A 121 -11.64 11.18 8.70
C SER A 121 -10.83 10.79 7.47
N VAL A 122 -11.54 10.67 6.35
CA VAL A 122 -10.94 10.60 5.01
C VAL A 122 -11.05 11.98 4.40
N GLU A 123 -9.93 12.70 4.30
CA GLU A 123 -9.89 14.11 3.90
C GLU A 123 -10.23 14.32 2.42
N THR A 124 -9.93 13.32 1.59
CA THR A 124 -10.14 13.37 0.15
C THR A 124 -10.65 12.04 -0.37
N ASN A 125 -11.60 12.06 -1.31
CA ASN A 125 -12.07 10.84 -1.98
C ASN A 125 -10.87 10.03 -2.51
N PRO A 126 -10.72 8.74 -2.12
CA PRO A 126 -9.64 7.90 -2.58
C PRO A 126 -9.55 7.87 -4.11
N LYS A 127 -8.33 7.87 -4.65
CA LYS A 127 -8.09 7.88 -6.10
C LYS A 127 -7.19 6.72 -6.50
N ILE A 128 -7.58 5.97 -7.51
CA ILE A 128 -6.70 4.97 -8.13
C ILE A 128 -5.72 5.70 -9.05
N VAL A 129 -4.44 5.62 -8.73
CA VAL A 129 -3.36 6.34 -9.42
C VAL A 129 -2.63 5.46 -10.43
N THR A 130 -2.56 4.16 -10.17
CA THR A 130 -2.00 3.17 -11.09
C THR A 130 -2.95 1.99 -11.19
N PHE A 131 -3.05 1.40 -12.39
CA PHE A 131 -3.90 0.23 -12.65
C PHE A 131 -3.21 -0.68 -13.68
N ILE A 132 -2.84 -1.89 -13.27
CA ILE A 132 -1.99 -2.78 -14.06
C ILE A 132 -2.55 -4.19 -14.03
N CYS A 133 -2.73 -4.78 -15.21
CA CYS A 133 -3.04 -6.20 -15.36
C CYS A 133 -1.75 -7.02 -15.25
N LEU A 134 -1.80 -8.06 -14.43
CA LEU A 134 -0.75 -9.03 -14.22
C LEU A 134 -1.05 -10.26 -15.08
N PRO A 135 -0.21 -10.54 -16.09
CA PRO A 135 -0.39 -11.71 -16.93
C PRO A 135 -0.05 -13.01 -16.18
N ASP A 136 -0.71 -14.12 -16.53
CA ASP A 136 -0.25 -15.47 -16.24
C ASP A 136 0.86 -15.92 -17.22
N ALA A 137 1.23 -17.21 -17.14
CA ALA A 137 2.20 -17.82 -18.05
C ALA A 137 1.76 -17.80 -19.53
N ASN A 138 0.47 -17.59 -19.82
CA ASN A 138 -0.10 -17.50 -21.17
C ASN A 138 -0.33 -16.05 -21.61
N ASP A 139 0.19 -15.06 -20.85
CA ASP A 139 0.00 -13.62 -21.06
C ASP A 139 -1.45 -13.10 -20.87
N LEU A 140 -2.33 -13.91 -20.27
CA LEU A 140 -3.71 -13.55 -19.97
C LEU A 140 -3.79 -12.82 -18.62
N ALA A 141 -4.52 -11.70 -18.57
CA ALA A 141 -4.76 -10.96 -17.34
C ALA A 141 -5.46 -11.84 -16.30
N THR A 142 -4.72 -12.27 -15.29
CA THR A 142 -5.23 -13.14 -14.22
C THR A 142 -5.47 -12.35 -12.94
N TYR A 143 -4.59 -11.38 -12.66
CA TYR A 143 -4.76 -10.49 -11.51
C TYR A 143 -4.64 -9.04 -11.94
N VAL A 144 -5.17 -8.15 -11.13
CA VAL A 144 -5.03 -6.71 -11.32
C VAL A 144 -4.34 -6.15 -10.08
N GLN A 145 -3.27 -5.39 -10.27
CA GLN A 145 -2.66 -4.62 -9.19
C GLN A 145 -2.90 -3.13 -9.41
N PHE A 146 -3.39 -2.45 -8.39
CA PHE A 146 -3.65 -1.02 -8.44
C PHE A 146 -3.17 -0.33 -7.16
N THR A 147 -2.78 0.94 -7.33
CA THR A 147 -2.39 1.80 -6.21
C THR A 147 -3.46 2.85 -5.98
N MET A 148 -3.99 2.90 -4.76
CA MET A 148 -4.95 3.88 -4.29
C MET A 148 -4.26 4.94 -3.43
N ASN A 149 -4.29 6.19 -3.87
CA ASN A 149 -3.87 7.33 -3.07
C ASN A 149 -5.02 7.76 -2.15
N VAL A 150 -4.71 7.87 -0.86
CA VAL A 150 -5.66 8.28 0.17
C VAL A 150 -5.02 9.36 1.03
N THR A 151 -5.80 10.35 1.44
CA THR A 151 -5.41 11.28 2.50
C THR A 151 -6.35 11.07 3.67
N THR A 152 -5.78 10.69 4.82
CA THR A 152 -6.55 10.36 6.02
C THR A 152 -6.04 11.15 7.22
N LYS A 153 -6.94 11.45 8.14
CA LYS A 153 -6.60 11.92 9.47
C LYS A 153 -6.71 10.73 10.43
N GLN A 154 -5.60 10.37 11.05
CA GLN A 154 -5.47 9.22 11.92
C GLN A 154 -5.12 9.67 13.33
N LYS A 155 -5.55 8.91 14.33
CA LYS A 155 -5.24 9.13 15.73
C LYS A 155 -4.64 7.87 16.31
N VAL A 156 -3.50 8.03 16.96
CA VAL A 156 -2.84 6.97 17.71
C VAL A 156 -2.77 7.39 19.16
N THR A 157 -3.29 6.53 20.03
CA THR A 157 -3.23 6.72 21.49
C THR A 157 -2.35 5.64 22.09
N LEU A 158 -1.26 6.05 22.73
CA LEU A 158 -0.36 5.18 23.47
C LEU A 158 -0.63 5.35 24.96
N THR A 159 -0.81 4.24 25.67
CA THR A 159 -0.96 4.21 27.13
C THR A 159 0.14 3.38 27.73
N ASP A 160 1.06 4.01 28.46
CA ASP A 160 2.16 3.31 29.13
C ASP A 160 1.72 2.64 30.44
N ALA A 161 2.58 1.79 31.00
CA ALA A 161 2.33 1.09 32.27
C ALA A 161 1.99 2.03 33.44
N ASN A 162 2.52 3.26 33.41
CA ASN A 162 2.22 4.30 34.40
C ASN A 162 0.87 5.01 34.14
N LYS A 163 0.03 4.47 33.25
CA LYS A 163 -1.23 5.06 32.77
C LYS A 163 -1.07 6.45 32.14
N LYS A 164 0.15 6.82 31.75
CA LYS A 164 0.40 8.04 30.98
C LYS A 164 -0.14 7.82 29.58
N VAL A 165 -1.07 8.68 29.17
CA VAL A 165 -1.70 8.63 27.86
C VAL A 165 -1.05 9.68 26.97
N THR A 166 -0.53 9.24 25.83
CA THR A 166 -0.01 10.13 24.76
C THR A 166 -0.87 9.91 23.53
N THR A 167 -1.55 10.96 23.08
CA THR A 167 -2.36 10.94 21.86
C THR A 167 -1.68 11.77 20.78
N LYS A 168 -1.58 11.22 19.58
CA LYS A 168 -1.06 11.91 18.41
C LYS A 168 -2.07 11.79 17.28
N GLU A 169 -2.56 12.94 16.82
CA GLU A 169 -3.29 13.03 15.56
C GLU A 169 -2.30 13.33 14.43
N THR A 170 -2.46 12.70 13.28
CA THR A 170 -1.60 12.90 12.12
C THR A 170 -2.43 12.81 10.86
N THR A 171 -2.28 13.82 9.99
CA THR A 171 -2.79 13.75 8.62
C THR A 171 -1.73 13.10 7.75
N ALA A 172 -2.04 11.96 7.15
CA ALA A 172 -1.14 11.18 6.32
C ALA A 172 -1.71 11.04 4.91
N SER A 173 -0.83 11.14 3.90
CA SER A 173 -1.17 10.83 2.51
C SER A 173 -0.37 9.60 2.10
N GLU A 174 -1.09 8.52 1.83
CA GLU A 174 -0.54 7.18 1.66
C GLU A 174 -0.95 6.60 0.31
N ASN A 175 -0.04 5.84 -0.32
CA ASN A 175 -0.35 5.10 -1.52
C ASN A 175 -0.44 3.62 -1.17
N LEU A 176 -1.68 3.14 -1.09
CA LEU A 176 -2.04 1.79 -0.70
C LEU A 176 -2.06 0.91 -1.95
N VAL A 177 -1.37 -0.22 -1.93
CA VAL A 177 -1.31 -1.15 -3.06
C VAL A 177 -2.20 -2.35 -2.78
N TYR A 178 -3.03 -2.69 -3.77
CA TYR A 178 -3.91 -3.85 -3.71
C TYR A 178 -3.70 -4.73 -4.92
N THR A 179 -3.88 -6.03 -4.73
CA THR A 179 -4.01 -7.00 -5.82
C THR A 179 -5.40 -7.59 -5.77
N MET A 180 -6.05 -7.68 -6.92
CA MET A 180 -7.40 -8.18 -7.10
C MET A 180 -7.38 -9.38 -8.04
N ASP A 181 -8.08 -10.45 -7.66
CA ASP A 181 -8.55 -11.47 -8.58
C ASP A 181 -9.92 -11.03 -9.13
N PRO A 182 -10.02 -10.71 -10.43
CA PRO A 182 -11.27 -10.22 -11.00
C PRO A 182 -12.34 -11.30 -11.17
N PHE A 183 -11.97 -12.58 -11.20
CA PHE A 183 -12.92 -13.68 -11.37
C PHE A 183 -13.49 -14.16 -10.04
N ALA A 184 -12.69 -14.08 -8.96
CA ALA A 184 -13.14 -14.38 -7.59
C ALA A 184 -13.70 -13.16 -6.83
N ASP A 185 -13.55 -11.95 -7.39
CA ASP A 185 -13.85 -10.66 -6.73
C ASP A 185 -13.09 -10.50 -5.39
N GLU A 186 -11.90 -11.10 -5.31
CA GLU A 186 -11.06 -11.08 -4.11
C GLU A 186 -10.02 -9.96 -4.20
N LEU A 187 -10.09 -8.99 -3.29
CA LEU A 187 -9.16 -7.87 -3.21
C LEU A 187 -8.23 -8.00 -2.01
N VAL A 188 -6.91 -8.05 -2.16
CA VAL A 188 -5.98 -8.18 -1.03
C VAL A 188 -5.09 -6.96 -0.90
N PHE A 189 -4.91 -6.44 0.33
CA PHE A 189 -4.00 -5.34 0.63
C PHE A 189 -2.55 -5.85 0.71
N VAL A 190 -1.69 -5.42 -0.20
CA VAL A 190 -0.36 -6.02 -0.39
C VAL A 190 0.81 -5.14 0.05
N GLY A 191 0.53 -3.89 0.44
CA GLY A 191 1.52 -3.00 1.04
C GLY A 191 1.33 -1.54 0.69
N THR A 192 2.36 -0.73 0.92
CA THR A 192 2.36 0.70 0.60
C THR A 192 3.57 1.10 -0.23
N VAL A 193 3.42 2.11 -1.07
CA VAL A 193 4.51 2.70 -1.88
C VAL A 193 4.64 4.19 -1.61
N PHE A 194 5.85 4.71 -1.77
CA PHE A 194 6.10 6.15 -1.63
C PHE A 194 6.00 6.85 -2.98
N GLU A 195 5.79 8.16 -2.96
CA GLU A 195 5.94 8.97 -4.17
C GLU A 195 7.38 8.84 -4.68
N SER A 196 7.56 8.74 -6.00
CA SER A 196 8.89 8.67 -6.58
C SER A 196 9.66 9.98 -6.37
N SER A 197 10.98 9.91 -6.19
CA SER A 197 11.85 11.10 -6.23
C SER A 197 11.69 11.85 -7.57
N PHE A 198 11.87 13.17 -7.54
CA PHE A 198 11.89 14.02 -8.73
C PHE A 198 13.00 13.63 -9.71
N GLU A 199 14.07 13.00 -9.21
CA GLU A 199 15.26 12.62 -9.99
C GLU A 199 15.18 11.19 -10.55
N LYS A 200 14.65 10.24 -9.76
CA LYS A 200 14.51 8.83 -10.17
C LYS A 200 13.47 8.66 -11.27
N GLY A 201 13.70 7.75 -12.21
CA GLY A 201 12.87 7.48 -13.40
C GLY A 201 11.47 6.90 -13.09
N ILE A 202 10.68 6.66 -14.15
CA ILE A 202 9.28 6.16 -14.08
C ILE A 202 9.20 4.77 -13.44
N GLN A 203 10.26 3.99 -13.57
CA GLN A 203 10.46 2.78 -12.80
C GLN A 203 11.81 3.02 -12.13
N PRO A 204 11.98 2.81 -10.82
CA PRO A 204 13.31 2.47 -10.34
C PRO A 204 13.75 1.31 -11.23
N GLU A 205 15.02 1.27 -11.61
CA GLU A 205 15.62 0.12 -12.28
C GLU A 205 15.61 -1.08 -11.30
N LEU A 206 14.42 -1.55 -10.94
CA LEU A 206 14.18 -2.88 -10.46
C LEU A 206 14.52 -3.73 -11.67
N ASN A 207 15.79 -4.12 -11.71
CA ASN A 207 16.31 -5.09 -12.63
C ASN A 207 15.44 -6.34 -12.44
N ARG A 208 14.35 -6.46 -13.23
CA ARG A 208 13.32 -7.51 -13.08
C ARG A 208 13.95 -8.91 -13.15
N ASN A 209 15.16 -8.97 -13.69
CA ASN A 209 16.00 -10.15 -13.85
C ASN A 209 16.76 -10.54 -12.56
N ASN A 210 16.75 -9.71 -11.50
CA ASN A 210 17.36 -10.05 -10.22
C ASN A 210 16.29 -10.37 -9.15
N PRO A 211 15.97 -11.67 -8.94
CA PRO A 211 14.92 -12.08 -8.02
C PRO A 211 15.19 -11.68 -6.56
N LYS A 212 16.47 -11.51 -6.18
CA LYS A 212 16.83 -11.08 -4.81
C LYS A 212 16.42 -9.63 -4.57
N ILE A 213 16.68 -8.74 -5.54
CA ILE A 213 16.32 -7.31 -5.44
C ILE A 213 14.79 -7.17 -5.41
N MET A 214 14.08 -7.92 -6.26
CA MET A 214 12.61 -7.93 -6.27
C MET A 214 12.04 -8.41 -4.93
N SER A 215 12.59 -9.48 -4.35
CA SER A 215 12.13 -9.98 -3.05
C SER A 215 12.37 -8.99 -1.91
N GLN A 216 13.53 -8.30 -1.91
CA GLN A 216 13.82 -7.25 -0.94
C GLN A 216 12.85 -6.07 -1.09
N PHE A 217 12.58 -5.66 -2.32
CA PHE A 217 11.63 -4.59 -2.63
C PHE A 217 10.21 -4.94 -2.16
N GLN A 218 9.73 -6.15 -2.46
CA GLN A 218 8.43 -6.66 -2.02
C GLN A 218 8.31 -6.65 -0.50
N ARG A 219 9.33 -7.16 0.21
CA ARG A 219 9.37 -7.14 1.68
C ARG A 219 9.37 -5.73 2.24
N ALA A 220 10.10 -4.81 1.60
CA ALA A 220 10.10 -3.42 2.00
C ALA A 220 8.70 -2.82 1.82
N CYS A 221 8.04 -3.01 0.68
CA CYS A 221 6.70 -2.44 0.42
C CYS A 221 5.61 -3.01 1.30
N ALA A 222 5.76 -4.27 1.71
CA ALA A 222 4.85 -4.90 2.65
C ALA A 222 4.98 -4.35 4.09
N ASP A 223 6.05 -3.61 4.43
CA ASP A 223 6.16 -2.94 5.72
C ASP A 223 5.44 -1.57 5.68
N ILE A 224 4.16 -1.60 6.03
CA ILE A 224 3.26 -0.43 5.90
C ILE A 224 3.60 0.71 6.87
N TYR A 225 4.37 0.44 7.93
CA TYR A 225 4.79 1.44 8.93
C TYR A 225 6.25 1.87 8.76
N ARG A 226 6.85 1.60 7.60
CA ARG A 226 8.22 2.03 7.30
C ARG A 226 8.31 3.54 7.11
N SER A 227 9.45 4.11 7.45
CA SER A 227 9.76 5.50 7.11
C SER A 227 9.97 5.65 5.61
N ALA A 228 9.59 6.81 5.06
CA ALA A 228 9.96 7.17 3.69
C ALA A 228 11.48 7.12 3.53
N PRO A 229 12.00 6.60 2.40
CA PRO A 229 13.42 6.66 2.11
C PRO A 229 13.87 8.13 2.11
N ALA A 230 15.07 8.41 2.61
CA ALA A 230 15.64 9.74 2.51
C ALA A 230 15.64 10.16 1.04
N ILE A 231 14.99 11.29 0.74
CA ILE A 231 15.05 11.90 -0.59
C ILE A 231 16.46 12.49 -0.68
N GLU A 232 17.41 11.73 -1.25
CA GLU A 232 18.70 12.29 -1.64
C GLU A 232 18.42 13.45 -2.61
N GLY A 233 18.87 14.65 -2.24
CA GLY A 233 18.56 15.89 -2.95
C GLY A 233 18.31 17.07 -1.98
N LYS A 234 19.34 17.44 -1.22
CA LYS A 234 19.56 18.85 -0.81
C LYS A 234 20.58 19.45 -1.76
#